data_AF-A0A7X7BRR2-F1
#
_entry.id   AF-A0A7X7BRR2-F1
#
_cell.length_a   1.000
_cell.length_b   1.000
_cell.length_c   1.000
_cell.angle_alpha   90.00
_cell.angle_beta   90.00
_cell.angle_gamma   90.00
#
_symmetry.space_group_name_H-M   'P 1'
#
loop_
_entity.id
_entity.type
_entity.pdbx_description
1 polymer ?
#
loop_
_entity_poly.entity_id
_entity_poly.type
_entity_poly.pdbx_seq_one_letter_code
_entity_poly.pdbx_strand_id
1 'polypeptide(L)' 'MIRKYQKSDLDALMQIWLEGNLDAHDFIDPSYWHDNYELVKKELPNAQLYV' A
#
# COMPACT_ATOMS: atom_id res chain seq x y z
N MET A 1 -10.06 -9.03 -13.27
CA MET A 1 -11.21 -8.12 -13.50
C MET A 1 -11.11 -7.04 -12.44
N ILE A 2 -11.10 -5.76 -12.81
CA ILE A 2 -10.96 -4.66 -11.86
C ILE A 2 -12.33 -4.36 -11.23
N ARG A 3 -12.40 -4.22 -9.91
CA ARG A 3 -13.60 -3.92 -9.13
C ARG A 3 -13.34 -2.86 -8.06
N LYS A 4 -14.41 -2.30 -7.49
CA LYS A 4 -14.30 -1.40 -6.34
C LYS A 4 -13.69 -2.13 -5.15
N TYR A 5 -12.84 -1.41 -4.42
CA TYR A 5 -12.26 -1.86 -3.15
C TYR A 5 -13.32 -2.28 -2.13
N GLN A 6 -12.99 -3.31 -1.36
CA GLN A 6 -13.69 -3.77 -0.17
C GLN A 6 -12.70 -3.82 0.99
N LYS A 7 -13.18 -3.65 2.24
CA LYS A 7 -12.31 -3.66 3.43
C LYS A 7 -11.43 -4.91 3.55
N SER A 8 -11.91 -6.05 3.05
CA SER A 8 -11.15 -7.31 3.01
C SER A 8 -9.91 -7.27 2.12
N ASP A 9 -9.81 -6.29 1.22
CA ASP A 9 -8.69 -6.16 0.30
C ASP A 9 -7.51 -5.39 0.90
N LEU A 10 -7.71 -4.72 2.06
CA LEU A 10 -6.74 -3.77 2.60
C LEU A 10 -5.38 -4.42 2.88
N ASP A 11 -5.35 -5.61 3.47
CA ASP A 11 -4.09 -6.27 3.79
C ASP A 11 -3.32 -6.67 2.52
N ALA A 12 -4.02 -7.18 1.50
CA ALA A 12 -3.42 -7.50 0.21
C ALA A 12 -2.90 -6.23 -0.51
N LEU A 13 -3.67 -5.14 -0.47
CA LEU A 13 -3.25 -3.85 -1.02
C LEU A 13 -2.01 -3.30 -0.31
N MET A 14 -1.94 -3.41 1.01
CA MET A 14 -0.79 -2.92 1.78
C MET A 14 0.46 -3.76 1.53
N GLN A 15 0.31 -5.06 1.30
CA GLN A 15 1.41 -5.92 0.87
C GLN A 15 1.94 -5.47 -0.50
N ILE A 16 1.06 -5.28 -1.49
CA ILE A 16 1.43 -4.78 -2.83
C ILE A 16 2.11 -3.41 -2.74
N TRP A 17 1.56 -2.51 -1.93
CA TRP A 17 2.13 -1.18 -1.73
C TRP A 17 3.55 -1.26 -1.15
N LEU A 18 3.78 -2.08 -0.12
CA LEU A 18 5.09 -2.18 0.51
C LEU A 18 6.11 -2.84 -0.43
N GLU A 19 5.76 -4.01 -0.98
CA GLU A 19 6.64 -4.77 -1.87
C GLU A 19 6.96 -3.97 -3.13
N GLY A 20 5.96 -3.35 -3.76
CA GLY A 20 6.15 -2.56 -4.97
C GLY A 20 7.02 -1.32 -4.74
N ASN A 21 6.91 -0.67 -3.57
CA ASN A 21 7.77 0.46 -3.26
C ASN A 21 9.21 0.05 -2.93
N LEU A 22 9.41 -1.07 -2.22
CA LEU A 22 10.73 -1.62 -1.95
C LEU A 22 11.45 -2.07 -3.22
N ASP A 23 10.71 -2.64 -4.17
CA ASP A 23 11.26 -3.12 -5.45
C ASP A 23 11.58 -1.97 -6.42
N ALA A 24 10.66 -0.99 -6.56
CA ALA A 24 10.81 0.08 -7.54
C ALA A 24 11.72 1.23 -7.08
N HIS A 25 11.93 1.40 -5.76
CA HIS A 25 12.62 2.54 -5.18
C HIS A 25 13.77 2.13 -4.26
N ASP A 26 14.63 1.23 -4.71
CA ASP A 26 15.84 0.76 -4.02
C ASP A 26 16.82 1.89 -3.63
N PHE A 27 16.70 3.04 -4.29
CA PHE A 27 17.44 4.27 -3.99
C PHE A 27 16.94 5.04 -2.74
N ILE A 28 15.79 4.65 -2.17
CA ILE A 28 15.27 5.18 -0.90
C ILE A 28 15.51 4.15 0.20
N ASP A 29 15.97 4.59 1.37
CA ASP A 29 16.20 3.70 2.51
C ASP A 29 14.91 2.91 2.85
N PRO A 30 14.97 1.56 2.95
CA PRO A 30 13.79 0.73 3.24
C PRO A 30 13.01 1.15 4.49
N SER A 31 13.70 1.71 5.50
CA SER A 31 13.05 2.21 6.72
C SER A 31 11.97 3.25 6.42
N TYR A 32 12.13 4.08 5.39
CA TYR A 32 11.13 5.07 5.00
C TYR A 32 9.77 4.41 4.70
N TRP A 33 9.76 3.30 3.96
CA TRP A 33 8.52 2.61 3.61
C TRP A 33 7.90 1.91 4.81
N HIS A 34 8.73 1.28 5.65
CA HIS A 34 8.26 0.62 6.87
C HIS A 34 7.70 1.63 7.88
N ASP A 35 8.36 2.77 8.09
CA ASP A 35 7.94 3.81 9.02
C ASP A 35 6.61 4.46 8.60
N ASN A 36 6.33 4.52 7.30
CA ASN A 36 5.08 5.09 6.75
C ASN A 36 3.98 4.04 6.55
N TYR A 37 4.23 2.75 6.75
CA TYR A 37 3.28 1.67 6.45
C TYR A 37 1.95 1.83 7.19
N GLU A 38 1.98 2.06 8.52
CA GLU A 38 0.76 2.21 9.33
C GLU A 38 0.00 3.50 9.00
N LEU A 39 0.71 4.58 8.69
CA LEU A 39 0.10 5.84 8.24
C LEU A 39 -0.63 5.63 6.92
N VAL A 40 0.02 5.02 5.93
CA VAL A 40 -0.61 4.75 4.64
C VAL A 40 -1.76 3.77 4.79
N LYS A 41 -1.62 2.69 5.57
CA LYS A 41 -2.71 1.73 5.83
C LYS A 41 -3.96 2.40 6.37
N LYS A 42 -3.80 3.40 7.24
CA LYS A 42 -4.91 4.17 7.79
C LYS A 42 -5.56 5.09 6.75
N GLU A 43 -4.77 5.75 5.92
CA GLU A 43 -5.26 6.77 4.98
C GLU A 43 -5.71 6.20 3.63
N LEU A 44 -5.17 5.05 3.20
CA LEU A 44 -5.47 4.45 1.90
C LEU A 44 -6.97 4.22 1.66
N PRO A 45 -7.78 3.74 2.64
CA PRO A 45 -9.22 3.58 2.47
C PRO A 45 -10.00 4.88 2.22
N ASN A 46 -9.39 6.06 2.47
CA ASN A 46 -10.00 7.36 2.21
C ASN A 46 -9.89 7.77 0.73
N ALA A 47 -9.07 7.07 -0.07
CA ALA A 47 -8.95 7.27 -1.50
C ALA A 47 -10.03 6.51 -2.29
N GLN A 48 -10.23 6.90 -3.55
CA GLN A 48 -11.01 6.09 -4.49
C GLN A 48 -10.15 4.93 -5.01
N LEU A 49 -10.43 3.71 -4.51
CA LEU A 49 -9.63 2.52 -4.79
C LEU A 49 -10.35 1.49 -5.67
N TYR A 50 -9.56 0.81 -6.51
CA TYR A 50 -9.96 -0.35 -7.29
C TYR A 50 -8.90 -1.45 -7.19
N VAL A 51 -9.34 -2.70 -7.19
CA VAL A 51 -8.53 -3.92 -7.12
C VAL A 51 -8.90 -4.90 -8.23
#